data_AF-A0A7V4P0L7-F1
#
_entry.id   AF-A0A7V4P0L7-F1
#
_cell.length_a   1.000
_cell.length_b   1.000
_cell.length_c   1.000
_cell.angle_alpha   90.00
_cell.angle_beta   90.00
_cell.angle_gamma   90.00
#
_symmetry.space_group_name_H-M   'P 1'
#
loop_
_entity.id
_entity.type
_entity.pdbx_description
1 polymer ?
#
loop_
_entity_poly.entity_id
_entity_poly.type
_entity_poly.pdbx_seq_one_letter_code
_entity_poly.pdbx_strand_id
1 'polypeptide(L)'
;MREVTLIETAAPDSESTRAPSTLLRVDRVRAATRGTWLVALAALMLLAGSAMARSIRWQTMWAADPVTLLAMAFLICVLAALALALLFSGGRWLLLAAWPGSLRIECADGYLLLALGPFGTHQLDRAGMRVTPPDAVEAAFAGIDDEPLLPSIRHAALAGDVAYWIVRFSDATPGQIASALARYLL
;
A
#
# COMPACT_ATOMS: atom_id res chain seq x y z
N MET A 1 44.61 -25.34 42.64
CA MET A 1 43.34 -25.09 41.93
C MET A 1 43.54 -23.87 41.05
N ARG A 2 43.73 -24.10 39.75
CA ARG A 2 43.85 -23.07 38.70
C ARG A 2 42.66 -23.28 37.78
N GLU A 3 41.74 -22.33 37.74
CA GLU A 3 40.62 -22.36 36.79
C GLU A 3 41.13 -22.02 35.40
N VAL A 4 40.69 -22.86 34.47
CA VAL A 4 41.10 -22.91 33.06
C VAL A 4 40.28 -21.89 32.29
N THR A 5 40.97 -20.96 31.65
CA THR A 5 40.44 -20.00 30.67
C THR A 5 39.93 -20.76 29.44
N LEU A 6 38.61 -20.83 29.27
CA LEU A 6 37.98 -21.26 28.02
C LEU A 6 38.11 -20.11 27.01
N ILE A 7 39.03 -20.29 26.07
CA ILE A 7 39.11 -19.48 24.85
C ILE A 7 37.95 -19.93 23.96
N GLU A 8 36.84 -19.21 24.05
CA GLU A 8 35.73 -19.31 23.11
C GLU A 8 36.24 -18.86 21.75
N THR A 9 36.51 -19.84 20.90
CA THR A 9 36.93 -19.65 19.51
C THR A 9 35.71 -19.15 18.75
N ALA A 10 35.57 -17.83 18.65
CA ALA A 10 34.58 -17.19 17.81
C ALA A 10 34.74 -17.72 16.38
N ALA A 11 33.70 -18.40 15.90
CA ALA A 11 33.59 -18.83 14.52
C ALA A 11 33.72 -17.60 13.61
N PRO A 12 34.47 -17.68 12.50
CA PRO A 12 34.58 -16.58 11.56
C PRO A 12 33.18 -16.27 11.03
N ASP A 13 32.76 -15.02 11.24
CA ASP A 13 31.57 -14.44 10.66
C ASP A 13 31.56 -14.78 9.17
N SER A 14 30.60 -15.61 8.77
CA SER A 14 30.24 -15.78 7.38
C SER A 14 29.63 -14.46 6.90
N GLU A 15 30.50 -13.49 6.60
CA GLU A 15 30.23 -12.33 5.76
C GLU A 15 29.87 -12.88 4.37
N SER A 16 28.63 -13.38 4.30
CA SER A 16 27.91 -13.65 3.08
C SER A 16 28.11 -12.44 2.20
N THR A 17 28.79 -12.65 1.07
CA THR A 17 28.92 -11.74 -0.06
C THR A 17 27.51 -11.45 -0.58
N ARG A 18 26.73 -10.66 0.18
CA ARG A 18 25.41 -10.21 -0.22
C ARG A 18 25.62 -9.23 -1.36
N ALA A 19 25.09 -9.60 -2.52
CA ALA A 19 24.95 -8.70 -3.65
C ALA A 19 24.39 -7.35 -3.17
N PRO A 20 24.79 -6.22 -3.80
CA PRO A 20 24.41 -4.89 -3.36
C PRO A 20 22.89 -4.72 -3.36
N SER A 21 22.24 -4.92 -2.21
CA SER A 21 20.80 -4.77 -2.07
C SER A 21 20.44 -3.34 -1.67
N THR A 22 19.58 -2.68 -2.44
CA THR A 22 19.05 -1.36 -2.07
C THR A 22 17.80 -1.56 -1.22
N LEU A 23 17.84 -1.04 0.01
CA LEU A 23 16.73 -1.12 0.97
C LEU A 23 15.97 0.21 1.00
N LEU A 24 14.72 0.20 0.57
CA LEU A 24 13.79 1.32 0.71
C LEU A 24 12.91 1.10 1.94
N ARG A 25 12.86 2.11 2.81
CA ARG A 25 12.06 2.06 4.04
C ARG A 25 10.58 2.32 3.75
N VAL A 26 9.72 1.57 4.41
CA VAL A 26 8.27 1.78 4.37
C VAL A 26 7.90 2.91 5.34
N ASP A 27 7.10 3.86 4.87
CA ASP A 27 6.69 5.03 5.64
C ASP A 27 5.48 4.71 6.53
N ARG A 28 5.73 4.55 7.83
CA ARG A 28 4.69 4.30 8.83
C ARG A 28 3.84 5.53 9.12
N VAL A 29 4.40 6.74 8.98
CA VAL A 29 3.68 8.00 9.26
C VAL A 29 2.67 8.26 8.16
N ARG A 30 3.09 8.14 6.89
CA ARG A 30 2.16 8.23 5.75
C ARG A 30 1.09 7.16 5.81
N ALA A 31 1.44 5.94 6.24
CA ALA A 31 0.46 4.88 6.47
C ALA A 31 -0.56 5.26 7.55
N ALA A 32 -0.11 5.80 8.68
CA ALA A 32 -0.98 6.26 9.76
C ALA A 32 -1.90 7.40 9.31
N THR A 33 -1.35 8.44 8.67
CA THR A 33 -2.11 9.60 8.18
C THR A 33 -3.19 9.17 7.19
N ARG A 34 -2.83 8.31 6.22
CA ARG A 34 -3.78 7.80 5.23
C ARG A 34 -4.86 6.92 5.86
N GLY A 35 -4.47 6.04 6.78
CA GLY A 35 -5.39 5.20 7.54
C GLY A 35 -6.40 6.04 8.33
N THR A 36 -5.93 7.03 9.09
CA THR A 36 -6.77 7.92 9.89
C THR A 36 -7.75 8.70 9.04
N TRP A 37 -7.32 9.26 7.89
CA TRP A 37 -8.23 9.97 6.99
C TRP A 37 -9.34 9.08 6.43
N LEU A 38 -9.02 7.86 6.02
CA LEU A 38 -10.00 6.91 5.50
C LEU A 38 -11.01 6.49 6.58
N VAL A 39 -10.53 6.22 7.80
CA VAL A 39 -11.39 5.87 8.93
C VAL A 39 -12.26 7.05 9.36
N ALA A 40 -11.72 8.26 9.38
CA ALA A 40 -12.48 9.47 9.71
C ALA A 40 -13.60 9.72 8.67
N LEU A 41 -13.30 9.55 7.38
CA LEU A 41 -14.29 9.65 6.32
C LEU A 41 -15.37 8.57 6.46
N ALA A 42 -14.98 7.32 6.72
CA ALA A 42 -15.91 6.22 6.96
C ALA A 42 -16.84 6.52 8.16
N ALA A 43 -16.28 7.02 9.26
CA ALA A 43 -17.05 7.40 10.44
C ALA A 43 -18.05 8.53 10.13
N LEU A 44 -17.63 9.55 9.38
CA LEU A 44 -18.51 10.64 8.94
C LEU A 44 -19.67 10.11 8.10
N MET A 45 -19.39 9.20 7.15
CA MET A 45 -20.43 8.60 6.30
C MET A 45 -21.44 7.78 7.10
N LEU A 46 -20.98 6.99 8.09
CA LEU A 46 -21.85 6.23 8.97
C LEU A 46 -22.70 7.16 9.86
N LEU A 47 -22.13 8.24 10.38
CA LEU A 47 -22.87 9.24 11.15
C LEU A 47 -23.94 9.92 10.30
N ALA A 48 -23.59 10.36 9.08
CA ALA A 48 -24.54 10.96 8.15
C ALA A 48 -25.67 9.98 7.76
N GLY A 49 -25.31 8.75 7.40
CA GLY A 49 -26.28 7.70 7.05
C GLY A 49 -27.20 7.36 8.21
N SER A 50 -26.69 7.27 9.44
CA SER A 50 -27.49 7.00 10.64
C SER A 50 -28.40 8.18 11.01
N ALA A 51 -27.94 9.42 10.86
CA ALA A 51 -28.77 10.61 11.07
C ALA A 51 -29.92 10.68 10.04
N MET A 52 -29.62 10.38 8.78
CA MET A 52 -30.62 10.30 7.71
C MET A 52 -31.63 9.17 7.93
N ALA A 53 -31.18 7.98 8.34
CA ALA A 53 -32.08 6.88 8.66
C ALA A 53 -33.04 7.20 9.82
N ARG A 54 -32.60 8.01 10.78
CA ARG A 54 -33.42 8.47 11.91
C ARG A 54 -34.40 9.59 11.55
N SER A 55 -34.10 10.42 10.55
CA SER A 55 -35.00 11.50 10.13
C SER A 55 -36.16 10.99 9.26
N ILE A 56 -36.01 9.82 8.64
CA ILE A 56 -37.03 9.19 7.82
C ILE A 56 -38.15 8.60 8.69
N ARG A 57 -39.39 9.04 8.45
CA ARG A 57 -40.59 8.43 9.03
C ARG A 57 -41.01 7.21 8.21
N TRP A 58 -40.32 6.10 8.42
CA TRP A 58 -40.45 4.85 7.65
C TRP A 58 -41.91 4.39 7.47
N GLN A 59 -42.69 4.38 8.54
CA GLN A 59 -44.10 3.95 8.49
C GLN A 59 -44.96 4.89 7.62
N THR A 60 -44.77 6.20 7.75
CA THR A 60 -45.55 7.20 7.02
C THR A 60 -45.20 7.19 5.52
N MET A 61 -43.91 7.09 5.20
CA MET A 61 -43.45 7.03 3.81
C MET A 61 -43.82 5.72 3.12
N TRP A 62 -43.87 4.59 3.85
CA TRP A 62 -44.29 3.31 3.25
C TRP A 62 -45.73 3.37 2.72
N ALA A 63 -46.61 4.06 3.44
CA ALA A 63 -48.01 4.23 3.05
C ALA A 63 -48.21 5.30 1.96
N ALA A 64 -47.42 6.37 1.98
CA ALA A 64 -47.59 7.51 1.07
C ALA A 64 -46.83 7.34 -0.26
N ASP A 65 -45.58 6.89 -0.21
CA ASP A 65 -44.70 6.72 -1.37
C ASP A 65 -43.61 5.67 -1.10
N PRO A 66 -43.91 4.38 -1.36
CA PRO A 66 -42.98 3.29 -1.12
C PRO A 66 -41.76 3.33 -2.06
N VAL A 67 -41.88 3.96 -3.23
CA VAL A 67 -40.76 4.05 -4.21
C VAL A 67 -39.68 4.97 -3.68
N THR A 68 -40.06 6.15 -3.20
CA THR A 68 -39.11 7.10 -2.58
C THR A 68 -38.45 6.48 -1.35
N LEU A 69 -39.21 5.75 -0.53
CA LEU A 69 -38.64 5.06 0.64
C LEU A 69 -37.63 3.98 0.23
N LEU A 70 -37.93 3.18 -0.79
CA LEU A 70 -37.01 2.16 -1.29
C LEU A 70 -35.72 2.80 -1.85
N ALA A 71 -35.85 3.91 -2.57
CA ALA A 71 -34.69 4.65 -3.08
C ALA A 71 -33.80 5.19 -1.95
N MET A 72 -34.41 5.71 -0.87
CA MET A 72 -33.67 6.18 0.31
C MET A 72 -33.01 5.03 1.07
N ALA A 73 -33.72 3.90 1.23
CA ALA A 73 -33.15 2.69 1.84
C ALA A 73 -31.94 2.18 1.04
N PHE A 74 -32.07 2.11 -0.29
CA PHE A 74 -30.98 1.72 -1.18
C PHE A 74 -29.78 2.66 -1.06
N LEU A 75 -30.01 3.98 -1.03
CA LEU A 75 -28.96 4.97 -0.84
C LEU A 75 -28.23 4.77 0.50
N ILE A 76 -28.95 4.56 1.60
CA ILE A 76 -28.37 4.27 2.92
C ILE A 76 -27.52 2.99 2.87
N CYS A 77 -28.01 1.94 2.21
CA CYS A 77 -27.25 0.69 2.03
C CYS A 77 -25.96 0.91 1.24
N VAL A 78 -26.01 1.67 0.14
CA VAL A 78 -24.81 1.99 -0.66
C VAL A 78 -23.81 2.80 0.15
N LEU A 79 -24.27 3.81 0.91
CA LEU A 79 -23.42 4.60 1.79
C LEU A 79 -22.77 3.73 2.88
N ALA A 80 -23.52 2.82 3.49
CA ALA A 80 -23.01 1.88 4.48
C ALA A 80 -21.96 0.93 3.89
N ALA A 81 -22.20 0.40 2.68
CA ALA A 81 -21.24 -0.45 1.98
C ALA A 81 -19.94 0.30 1.65
N LEU A 82 -20.03 1.55 1.17
CA LEU A 82 -18.86 2.38 0.89
C LEU A 82 -18.08 2.70 2.17
N ALA A 83 -18.79 3.04 3.24
CA ALA A 83 -18.17 3.30 4.54
C ALA A 83 -17.45 2.06 5.08
N LEU A 84 -18.02 0.86 4.93
CA LEU A 84 -17.38 -0.38 5.33
C LEU A 84 -16.13 -0.68 4.51
N ALA A 85 -16.17 -0.44 3.19
CA ALA A 85 -14.99 -0.58 2.32
C ALA A 85 -13.87 0.39 2.71
N LEU A 86 -14.21 1.65 3.03
CA LEU A 86 -13.27 2.65 3.53
C LEU A 86 -12.71 2.26 4.89
N LEU A 87 -13.53 1.73 5.80
CA LEU A 87 -13.11 1.29 7.13
C LEU A 87 -12.15 0.09 7.02
N PHE A 88 -12.43 -0.86 6.14
CA PHE A 88 -11.54 -1.99 5.86
C PHE A 88 -10.21 -1.52 5.27
N SER A 89 -10.26 -0.64 4.26
CA SER A 89 -9.06 -0.06 3.64
C SER A 89 -8.23 0.74 4.65
N GLY A 90 -8.84 1.67 5.37
CA GLY A 90 -8.21 2.50 6.39
C GLY A 90 -7.67 1.67 7.56
N GLY A 91 -8.40 0.65 8.00
CA GLY A 91 -7.97 -0.30 9.02
C GLY A 91 -6.69 -1.04 8.61
N ARG A 92 -6.57 -1.50 7.35
CA ARG A 92 -5.34 -2.11 6.85
C ARG A 92 -4.15 -1.16 6.87
N TRP A 93 -4.37 0.12 6.59
CA TRP A 93 -3.34 1.16 6.68
C TRP A 93 -2.90 1.43 8.11
N LEU A 94 -3.84 1.49 9.06
CA LEU A 94 -3.52 1.64 10.48
C LEU A 94 -2.79 0.41 11.03
N LEU A 95 -3.20 -0.80 10.62
CA LEU A 95 -2.49 -2.04 10.96
C LEU A 95 -1.06 -2.04 10.41
N LEU A 96 -0.84 -1.48 9.22
CA LEU A 96 0.51 -1.33 8.66
C LEU A 96 1.35 -0.39 9.52
N ALA A 97 0.79 0.74 9.96
CA ALA A 97 1.49 1.70 10.82
C ALA A 97 1.89 1.08 12.17
N ALA A 98 1.00 0.28 12.76
CA ALA A 98 1.21 -0.42 14.04
C ALA A 98 1.88 -1.80 13.88
N TRP A 99 2.37 -2.15 12.68
CA TRP A 99 2.87 -3.51 12.44
C TRP A 99 4.15 -3.80 13.22
N PRO A 100 4.20 -4.91 13.99
CA PRO A 100 5.38 -5.24 14.79
C PRO A 100 6.53 -5.80 13.96
N GLY A 101 6.24 -6.42 12.80
CA GLY A 101 7.24 -7.03 11.94
C GLY A 101 8.09 -6.01 11.15
N SER A 102 9.18 -6.50 10.54
CA SER A 102 10.01 -5.70 9.64
C SER A 102 9.24 -5.35 8.36
N LEU A 103 9.08 -4.06 8.10
CA LEU A 103 8.51 -3.54 6.85
C LEU A 103 9.66 -3.03 5.99
N ARG A 104 9.88 -3.64 4.82
CA ARG A 104 10.96 -3.25 3.93
C ARG A 104 10.63 -3.55 2.47
N ILE A 105 11.19 -2.72 1.61
CA ILE A 105 11.25 -2.98 0.17
C ILE A 105 12.73 -3.21 -0.13
N GLU A 106 13.06 -4.37 -0.66
CA GLU A 106 14.43 -4.79 -0.91
C GLU A 106 14.58 -5.08 -2.40
N CYS A 107 15.45 -4.31 -3.05
CA CYS A 107 15.87 -4.55 -4.43
C CYS A 107 17.21 -5.28 -4.39
N ALA A 108 17.24 -6.56 -4.74
CA ALA A 108 18.45 -7.38 -4.81
C ALA A 108 18.63 -7.93 -6.24
N ASP A 109 19.82 -8.40 -6.58
CA ASP A 109 20.07 -8.97 -7.91
C ASP A 109 19.20 -10.21 -8.12
N GLY A 110 18.22 -10.10 -9.03
CA GLY A 110 17.31 -11.17 -9.43
C GLY A 110 15.91 -11.15 -8.78
N TYR A 111 15.72 -10.48 -7.65
CA TYR A 111 14.39 -10.34 -7.03
C TYR A 111 14.11 -8.97 -6.41
N LEU A 112 12.83 -8.59 -6.41
CA LEU A 112 12.29 -7.49 -5.62
C LEU A 112 11.40 -8.06 -4.52
N LEU A 113 11.72 -7.78 -3.25
CA LEU A 113 10.92 -8.19 -2.11
C LEU A 113 10.16 -7.01 -1.52
N LEU A 114 8.84 -7.13 -1.45
CA LEU A 114 7.93 -6.17 -0.82
C LEU A 114 7.34 -6.81 0.43
N ALA A 115 7.96 -6.57 1.59
CA ALA A 115 7.46 -7.02 2.89
C ALA A 115 6.55 -5.92 3.50
N LEU A 116 5.25 -6.00 3.23
CA LEU A 116 4.28 -4.94 3.52
C LEU A 116 3.25 -5.35 4.60
N GLY A 117 3.64 -6.23 5.53
CA GLY A 117 2.83 -6.63 6.69
C GLY A 117 1.41 -7.09 6.31
N PRO A 118 0.33 -6.34 6.65
CA PRO A 118 -1.06 -6.71 6.33
C PRO A 118 -1.38 -6.69 4.83
N PHE A 119 -0.49 -6.16 3.98
CA PHE A 119 -0.60 -6.27 2.52
C PHE A 119 0.08 -7.53 1.96
N GLY A 120 0.64 -8.37 2.84
CA GLY A 120 1.36 -9.57 2.48
C GLY A 120 2.83 -9.30 2.20
N THR A 121 3.53 -10.38 1.84
CA THR A 121 4.91 -10.32 1.36
C THR A 121 4.92 -10.80 -0.07
N HIS A 122 5.45 -9.97 -0.97
CA HIS A 122 5.50 -10.26 -2.40
C HIS A 122 6.96 -10.33 -2.84
N GLN A 123 7.39 -11.49 -3.30
CA GLN A 123 8.68 -11.66 -3.95
C GLN A 123 8.43 -11.69 -5.45
N LEU A 124 8.97 -10.71 -6.16
CA LEU A 124 8.86 -10.58 -7.60
C LEU A 124 10.19 -10.96 -8.23
N ASP A 125 10.17 -11.92 -9.14
CA ASP A 125 11.35 -12.32 -9.89
C ASP A 125 11.55 -11.42 -11.11
N ARG A 126 12.82 -11.18 -11.48
CA ARG A 126 13.14 -10.33 -12.64
C ARG A 126 12.57 -10.90 -13.94
N ALA A 127 12.56 -12.23 -14.08
CA ALA A 127 12.09 -12.92 -15.28
C ALA A 127 10.58 -12.71 -15.53
N GLY A 128 9.79 -12.57 -14.45
CA GLY A 128 8.35 -12.28 -14.51
C GLY A 128 7.98 -10.82 -14.74
N MET A 129 8.94 -9.89 -14.75
CA MET A 129 8.65 -8.45 -14.89
C MET A 129 8.50 -8.04 -16.35
N ARG A 130 7.43 -7.30 -16.63
CA ARG A 130 7.22 -6.62 -17.91
C ARG A 130 7.45 -5.13 -17.70
N VAL A 131 8.48 -4.59 -18.35
CA VAL A 131 8.84 -3.18 -18.30
C VAL A 131 8.34 -2.50 -19.57
N THR A 132 7.50 -1.49 -19.42
CA THR A 132 7.10 -0.62 -20.51
C THR A 132 7.85 0.71 -20.37
N PRO A 133 8.70 1.10 -21.34
CA PRO A 133 9.40 2.37 -21.30
C PRO A 133 8.41 3.55 -21.33
N PRO A 134 8.75 4.67 -20.68
CA PRO A 134 7.86 5.83 -20.54
C PRO A 134 7.44 6.45 -21.89
N ASP A 135 8.29 6.30 -22.92
CA ASP A 135 8.15 6.88 -24.26
C ASP A 135 6.89 6.41 -25.03
N ALA A 136 6.23 5.32 -24.60
CA ALA A 136 5.00 4.86 -25.24
C ALA A 136 3.74 5.71 -24.91
N VAL A 137 3.83 6.65 -23.96
CA VAL A 137 2.71 7.51 -23.50
C VAL A 137 2.94 9.00 -23.84
N GLU A 138 4.06 9.33 -24.50
CA GLU A 138 4.51 10.72 -24.74
C GLU A 138 3.59 11.59 -25.62
N ALA A 139 2.57 11.05 -26.29
CA ALA A 139 1.73 11.86 -27.17
C ALA A 139 0.54 12.57 -26.49
N ALA A 140 0.19 12.26 -25.23
CA ALA A 140 -1.07 12.72 -24.64
C ALA A 140 -0.95 13.72 -23.46
N PHE A 141 0.19 13.79 -22.77
CA PHE A 141 0.28 14.54 -21.49
C PHE A 141 1.59 15.34 -21.29
N ALA A 142 2.27 15.76 -22.36
CA ALA A 142 3.55 16.48 -22.33
C ALA A 142 3.49 17.93 -21.75
N GLY A 143 2.54 18.24 -20.87
CA GLY A 143 2.29 19.61 -20.41
C GLY A 143 2.30 19.84 -18.90
N ILE A 144 2.40 18.81 -18.06
CA ILE A 144 2.22 18.99 -16.61
C ILE A 144 3.20 18.10 -15.83
N ASP A 145 4.13 18.79 -15.15
CA ASP A 145 4.97 18.37 -14.02
C ASP A 145 6.35 17.74 -14.27
N ASP A 146 7.36 18.37 -13.63
CA ASP A 146 8.78 17.99 -13.48
C ASP A 146 9.02 16.68 -12.71
N GLU A 147 8.05 15.77 -12.66
CA GLU A 147 8.17 14.50 -11.94
C GLU A 147 8.79 13.46 -12.87
N PRO A 148 9.92 12.80 -12.49
CA PRO A 148 10.56 11.84 -13.38
C PRO A 148 9.60 10.70 -13.68
N LEU A 149 9.28 10.52 -14.97
CA LEU A 149 8.45 9.42 -15.46
C LEU A 149 9.09 8.09 -15.05
N LEU A 150 8.49 7.43 -14.07
CA LEU A 150 8.90 6.09 -13.67
C LEU A 150 8.46 5.10 -14.77
N PRO A 151 9.32 4.13 -15.15
CA PRO A 151 8.91 3.09 -16.09
C PRO A 151 7.76 2.30 -15.48
N SER A 152 6.78 1.93 -16.32
CA SER A 152 5.69 1.07 -15.84
C SER A 152 6.19 -0.35 -15.73
N ILE A 153 6.18 -0.92 -14.54
CA ILE A 153 6.67 -2.28 -14.28
C ILE A 153 5.49 -3.12 -13.81
N ARG A 154 5.11 -4.14 -14.59
CA ARG A 154 4.01 -5.03 -14.23
C ARG A 154 4.55 -6.42 -13.89
N HIS A 155 3.97 -7.02 -12.85
CA HIS A 155 4.27 -8.37 -12.43
C HIS A 155 2.97 -9.12 -12.09
N ALA A 156 2.85 -10.38 -12.48
CA ALA A 156 1.61 -11.15 -12.32
C ALA A 156 1.19 -11.33 -10.84
N ALA A 157 2.16 -11.36 -9.93
CA ALA A 157 1.91 -11.48 -8.49
C ALA A 157 1.29 -10.22 -7.85
N LEU A 158 1.28 -9.07 -8.54
CA LEU A 158 0.74 -7.82 -8.02
C LEU A 158 -0.41 -7.32 -8.89
N ALA A 159 -1.47 -6.86 -8.23
CA ALA A 159 -2.51 -6.08 -8.88
C ALA A 159 -2.00 -4.65 -9.12
N GLY A 160 -1.40 -4.41 -10.29
CA GLY A 160 -1.00 -3.09 -10.76
C GLY A 160 0.50 -2.92 -11.00
N ASP A 161 0.94 -1.67 -10.98
CA ASP A 161 2.32 -1.28 -11.26
C ASP A 161 3.20 -1.38 -10.02
N VAL A 162 4.33 -2.08 -10.13
CA VAL A 162 5.32 -2.24 -9.06
C VAL A 162 5.84 -0.88 -8.59
N ALA A 163 6.10 0.06 -9.52
CA ALA A 163 6.57 1.40 -9.17
C ALA A 163 5.53 2.15 -8.32
N TYR A 164 4.25 2.02 -8.68
CA TYR A 164 3.15 2.59 -7.88
C TYR A 164 3.10 1.99 -6.48
N TRP A 165 3.28 0.67 -6.34
CA TRP A 165 3.35 0.02 -5.03
C TRP A 165 4.52 0.57 -4.20
N ILE A 166 5.71 0.72 -4.79
CA ILE A 166 6.88 1.26 -4.08
C ILE A 166 6.63 2.72 -3.63
N VAL A 167 6.18 3.60 -4.53
CA VAL A 167 5.87 5.01 -4.20
C VAL A 167 4.79 5.10 -3.12
N ARG A 168 3.77 4.23 -3.20
CA ARG A 168 2.64 4.23 -2.29
C ARG A 168 3.02 3.88 -0.86
N PHE A 169 4.00 3.00 -0.67
CA PHE A 169 4.40 2.48 0.65
C PHE A 169 5.73 3.02 1.16
N SER A 170 6.58 3.60 0.31
CA SER A 170 7.89 4.14 0.72
C SER A 170 7.85 5.66 0.93
N ASP A 171 8.83 6.15 1.69
CA ASP A 171 9.15 7.58 1.77
C ASP A 171 10.20 8.01 0.72
N ALA A 172 10.56 7.11 -0.19
CA ALA A 172 11.60 7.36 -1.17
C ALA A 172 11.11 8.36 -2.21
N THR A 173 12.00 9.28 -2.63
CA THR A 173 11.68 10.19 -3.72
C THR A 173 11.61 9.43 -5.05
N PRO A 174 10.85 9.92 -6.04
CA PRO A 174 10.79 9.31 -7.37
C PRO A 174 12.18 9.04 -7.97
N GLY A 175 13.16 9.92 -7.78
CA GLY A 175 14.55 9.71 -8.22
C GLY A 175 15.28 8.58 -7.49
N GLN A 176 15.05 8.39 -6.18
CA GLN A 176 15.60 7.25 -5.44
C GLN A 176 14.99 5.94 -5.91
N ILE A 177 13.69 5.93 -6.20
CA ILE A 177 12.99 4.76 -6.74
C ILE A 177 13.49 4.45 -8.15
N ALA A 178 13.61 5.45 -9.01
CA ALA A 178 14.15 5.32 -10.36
C ALA A 178 15.58 4.74 -10.35
N SER A 179 16.46 5.27 -9.49
CA SER A 179 17.84 4.77 -9.39
C SER A 179 17.95 3.36 -8.78
N ALA A 180 17.03 2.98 -7.88
CA ALA A 180 16.95 1.62 -7.34
C ALA A 180 16.43 0.63 -8.39
N LEU A 181 15.40 1.02 -9.15
CA LEU A 181 14.83 0.20 -10.22
C LEU A 181 15.77 0.10 -11.43
N ALA A 182 16.44 1.18 -11.81
CA ALA A 182 17.40 1.18 -12.92
C ALA A 182 18.56 0.21 -12.66
N ARG A 183 19.11 0.19 -11.43
CA ARG A 183 20.15 -0.77 -11.03
C ARG A 183 19.67 -2.22 -11.03
N TYR A 184 18.38 -2.45 -10.82
CA TYR A 184 17.80 -3.78 -10.82
C TYR A 184 17.47 -4.29 -12.24
N LEU A 185 17.10 -3.36 -13.14
CA LEU A 185 16.64 -3.66 -14.49
C LEU A 185 17.75 -3.68 -15.55
N LEU A 186 18.86 -2.98 -15.31
CA LEU A 186 20.09 -3.06 -16.11
C LEU A 186 20.94 -4.20 -15.57
#